data_AF-A0A7X7HZ76-F1
#
_entry.id   AF-A0A7X7HZ76-F1
#
_cell.length_a   1.000
_cell.length_b   1.000
_cell.length_c   1.000
_cell.angle_alpha   90.00
_cell.angle_beta   90.00
_cell.angle_gamma   90.00
#
_symmetry.space_group_name_H-M   'P 1'
#
loop_
_entity.id
_entity.type
_entity.pdbx_description
1 polymer ?
#
loop_
_entity_poly.entity_id
_entity_poly.type
_entity_poly.pdbx_seq_one_letter_code
_entity_poly.pdbx_strand_id
1 'polypeptide(L)'
;VENGVVVARWRTASEQQTVGFWLERQDGNAWVRMNDEIIYARGEDGLGASYARVDSGAAPGGTYVYRLIELENDGGRQIHGPFERIAGALTFKDDNPITQAENGMVLRWLSREDEFYRILRSTNLLEGLDGFRPVATGIPATPPVNEYLDQDAGSLGIYTIQVDEE
;
A
#
# COMPACT_ATOMS: atom_id res chain seq x y z
N VAL A 1 3.50 6.17 1.37
CA VAL A 1 4.65 7.09 1.16
C VAL A 1 5.93 6.28 1.21
N GLU A 2 6.86 6.50 0.29
CA GLU A 2 8.14 5.79 0.20
C GLU A 2 9.26 6.80 0.10
N ASN A 3 10.22 6.76 1.03
CA ASN A 3 11.34 7.70 1.08
C ASN A 3 10.92 9.19 0.97
N GLY A 4 9.77 9.54 1.58
CA GLY A 4 9.21 10.90 1.54
C GLY A 4 8.38 11.24 0.30
N VAL A 5 8.26 10.31 -0.65
CA VAL A 5 7.50 10.48 -1.90
C VAL A 5 6.14 9.77 -1.83
N VAL A 6 5.10 10.39 -2.36
CA VAL A 6 3.79 9.77 -2.50
C VAL A 6 3.78 8.86 -3.72
N VAL A 7 3.38 7.61 -3.52
CA VAL A 7 3.30 6.60 -4.58
C VAL A 7 1.89 6.04 -4.57
N ALA A 8 1.18 6.23 -5.68
CA ALA A 8 -0.11 5.61 -5.92
C ALA A 8 0.11 4.16 -6.38
N ARG A 9 -0.58 3.22 -5.74
CA ARG A 9 -0.54 1.79 -6.07
C ARG A 9 -1.93 1.30 -6.41
N TRP A 10 -2.01 0.41 -7.37
CA TRP A 10 -3.23 -0.30 -7.71
C TRP A 10 -2.89 -1.69 -8.25
N ARG A 11 -3.90 -2.55 -8.23
CA ARG A 11 -3.86 -3.89 -8.80
C ARG A 11 -5.09 -4.07 -9.67
N THR A 12 -4.92 -4.74 -10.79
CA THR A 12 -6.02 -5.20 -11.64
C THR A 12 -6.27 -6.69 -11.38
N ALA A 13 -7.53 -7.12 -11.50
CA ALA A 13 -7.87 -8.54 -11.42
C ALA A 13 -7.76 -9.24 -12.78
N SER A 14 -8.05 -8.51 -13.85
CA SER A 14 -8.00 -8.95 -15.25
C SER A 14 -7.59 -7.76 -16.11
N GLU A 15 -6.85 -8.03 -17.17
CA GLU A 15 -6.46 -7.06 -18.20
C GLU A 15 -6.83 -7.55 -19.60
N GLN A 16 -7.87 -8.39 -19.70
CA GLN A 16 -8.42 -8.76 -21.00
C GLN A 16 -8.85 -7.52 -21.77
N GLN A 17 -8.29 -7.36 -22.97
CA GLN A 17 -8.54 -6.24 -23.88
C GLN A 17 -7.98 -4.89 -23.43
N THR A 18 -7.21 -4.85 -22.34
CA THR A 18 -6.58 -3.63 -21.83
C THR A 18 -5.28 -3.33 -22.56
N VAL A 19 -5.14 -2.11 -23.07
CA VAL A 19 -3.87 -1.58 -23.62
C VAL A 19 -3.01 -1.00 -22.50
N GLY A 20 -3.62 -0.31 -21.54
CA GLY A 20 -2.92 0.32 -20.44
C GLY A 20 -3.73 1.41 -19.76
N PHE A 21 -3.06 2.26 -19.00
CA PHE A 21 -3.72 3.15 -18.04
C PHE A 21 -3.19 4.58 -18.06
N TRP A 22 -4.10 5.53 -17.83
CA TRP A 22 -3.79 6.85 -17.28
C TRP A 22 -4.20 6.90 -15.81
N LEU A 23 -3.31 7.39 -14.96
CA LEU A 23 -3.64 7.77 -13.60
C LEU A 23 -3.97 9.26 -13.58
N GLU A 24 -5.13 9.61 -13.04
CA GLU A 24 -5.52 11.00 -12.86
C GLU A 24 -5.81 11.29 -11.39
N ARG A 25 -5.48 12.50 -10.98
CA ARG A 25 -5.75 13.05 -9.64
C ARG A 25 -6.62 14.29 -9.76
N GLN A 26 -7.56 14.43 -8.84
CA GLN A 26 -8.37 15.63 -8.75
C GLN A 26 -7.52 16.82 -8.27
N ASP A 27 -7.64 17.94 -8.95
CA ASP A 27 -7.10 19.24 -8.57
C ASP A 27 -8.20 20.29 -8.70
N GLY A 28 -8.76 20.71 -7.56
CA GLY A 28 -10.01 21.47 -7.50
C GLY A 28 -11.16 20.72 -8.19
N ASN A 29 -11.66 21.28 -9.29
CA ASN A 29 -12.74 20.70 -10.10
C ASN A 29 -12.24 19.99 -11.36
N ALA A 30 -10.92 19.94 -11.58
CA ALA A 30 -10.32 19.32 -12.75
C ALA A 30 -9.67 17.98 -12.41
N TRP A 31 -9.53 17.13 -13.42
CA TRP A 31 -8.71 15.93 -13.36
C TRP A 31 -7.39 16.19 -14.07
N VAL A 32 -6.28 15.98 -13.36
CA VAL A 32 -4.93 16.17 -13.88
C VAL A 32 -4.27 14.81 -14.02
N ARG A 33 -3.59 14.58 -15.13
CA ARG A 33 -2.90 13.32 -15.42
C ARG A 33 -1.55 13.27 -14.71
N MET A 34 -1.25 12.14 -14.08
CA MET A 34 -0.05 11.90 -13.26
C MET A 34 1.05 11.11 -13.99
N ASN A 35 0.80 10.75 -15.25
CA ASN A 35 1.77 10.08 -16.12
C ASN A 35 1.77 10.68 -17.52
N ASP A 36 2.95 10.92 -18.07
CA ASP A 36 3.11 11.51 -19.41
C ASP A 36 2.96 10.49 -20.54
N GLU A 37 3.25 9.22 -20.24
CA GLU A 37 3.16 8.09 -21.15
C GLU A 37 2.20 7.03 -20.60
N ILE A 38 1.58 6.26 -21.51
CA ILE A 38 0.68 5.16 -21.15
C ILE A 38 1.42 4.19 -20.24
N ILE A 39 0.80 3.84 -19.12
CA ILE A 39 1.27 2.73 -18.30
C ILE A 39 0.68 1.48 -18.93
N TYR A 40 1.46 0.83 -19.80
CA TYR A 40 1.01 -0.36 -20.53
C TYR A 40 0.58 -1.48 -19.57
N ALA A 41 -0.48 -2.19 -19.96
CA ALA A 41 -0.91 -3.41 -19.31
C ALA A 41 0.24 -4.42 -19.26
N ARG A 42 0.36 -5.13 -18.13
CA ARG A 42 1.43 -6.11 -17.83
C ARG A 42 0.88 -7.47 -17.42
N GLY A 43 -0.43 -7.61 -17.32
CA GLY A 43 -1.10 -8.87 -17.07
C GLY A 43 -0.81 -9.88 -18.17
N GLU A 44 -0.49 -11.10 -17.77
CA GLU A 44 -0.25 -12.22 -18.68
C GLU A 44 -1.48 -13.15 -18.71
N ASP A 45 -1.74 -13.80 -19.84
CA ASP A 45 -2.85 -14.75 -20.02
C ASP A 45 -4.25 -14.23 -19.63
N GLY A 46 -4.45 -12.90 -19.72
CA GLY A 46 -5.70 -12.23 -19.35
C GLY A 46 -5.90 -12.02 -17.85
N LEU A 47 -4.91 -12.34 -17.03
CA LEU A 47 -4.88 -11.98 -15.61
C LEU A 47 -4.47 -10.51 -15.44
N GLY A 48 -4.65 -9.99 -14.23
CA GLY A 48 -4.20 -8.64 -13.89
C GLY A 48 -2.76 -8.57 -13.38
N ALA A 49 -2.33 -7.36 -13.03
CA ALA A 49 -1.00 -7.06 -12.54
C ALA A 49 -1.05 -5.96 -11.47
N SER A 50 0.05 -5.82 -10.72
CA SER A 50 0.23 -4.74 -9.74
C SER A 50 1.03 -3.59 -10.36
N TYR A 51 0.73 -2.35 -9.97
CA TYR A 51 1.35 -1.14 -10.51
C TYR A 51 1.65 -0.13 -9.41
N ALA A 52 2.62 0.73 -9.71
CA ALA A 52 2.98 1.86 -8.89
C ALA A 52 3.31 3.07 -9.77
N ARG A 53 2.86 4.25 -9.35
CA ARG A 53 3.22 5.52 -9.97
C ARG A 53 3.51 6.57 -8.91
N VAL A 54 4.66 7.22 -9.04
CA VAL A 54 5.02 8.38 -8.22
C VAL A 54 4.06 9.52 -8.54
N ASP A 55 3.45 10.10 -7.51
CA ASP A 55 2.75 11.38 -7.59
C ASP A 55 3.67 12.47 -7.04
N SER A 56 4.42 13.11 -7.94
CA SER A 56 5.35 14.18 -7.58
C SER A 56 4.65 15.47 -7.12
N GLY A 57 3.36 15.62 -7.39
CA GLY A 57 2.56 16.75 -6.97
C GLY A 57 1.88 16.53 -5.62
N ALA A 58 2.04 15.37 -4.99
CA ALA A 58 1.45 15.04 -3.69
C ALA A 58 2.50 15.09 -2.58
N ALA A 59 2.06 15.53 -1.41
CA ALA A 59 2.84 15.59 -0.19
C ALA A 59 2.37 14.50 0.80
N PRO A 60 3.29 13.90 1.57
CA PRO A 60 2.94 13.02 2.68
C PRO A 60 1.90 13.64 3.62
N GLY A 61 0.93 12.84 4.05
CA GLY A 61 -0.16 13.25 4.94
C GLY A 61 -1.33 13.98 4.25
N GLY A 62 -1.20 14.36 2.98
CA GLY A 62 -2.30 14.99 2.23
C GLY A 62 -3.42 14.00 1.86
N THR A 63 -4.65 14.48 1.74
CA THR A 63 -5.78 13.72 1.19
C THR A 63 -5.93 14.04 -0.29
N TYR A 64 -6.01 13.02 -1.12
CA TYR A 64 -6.07 13.12 -2.58
C TYR A 64 -7.16 12.21 -3.13
N VAL A 65 -7.77 12.61 -4.24
CA VAL A 65 -8.77 11.82 -4.95
C VAL A 65 -8.20 11.40 -6.29
N TYR A 66 -8.17 10.11 -6.57
CA TYR A 66 -7.63 9.54 -7.80
C TYR A 66 -8.70 8.85 -8.63
N ARG A 67 -8.45 8.69 -9.93
CA ARG A 67 -9.16 7.76 -10.79
C ARG A 67 -8.19 7.12 -11.78
N LEU A 68 -8.51 5.90 -12.20
CA LEU A 68 -7.77 5.18 -13.24
C LEU A 68 -8.59 5.22 -14.52
N ILE A 69 -7.97 5.65 -15.62
CA ILE A 69 -8.55 5.57 -16.96
C ILE A 69 -7.91 4.38 -17.66
N GLU A 70 -8.67 3.33 -17.83
CA GLU A 70 -8.29 2.17 -18.62
C GLU A 70 -8.48 2.47 -20.11
N LEU A 71 -7.50 2.08 -20.93
CA LEU A 71 -7.55 2.18 -22.38
C LEU A 71 -7.77 0.77 -22.95
N GLU A 72 -8.78 0.60 -23.78
CA GLU A 72 -9.13 -0.69 -24.37
C GLU A 72 -8.61 -0.80 -25.81
N ASN A 73 -8.43 -2.03 -26.29
CA ASN A 73 -7.87 -2.31 -27.61
C ASN A 73 -8.79 -1.93 -28.79
N ASP A 74 -10.08 -1.72 -28.51
CA ASP A 74 -11.08 -1.22 -29.46
C ASP A 74 -11.15 0.32 -29.48
N GLY A 75 -10.30 0.99 -28.71
CA GLY A 75 -10.28 2.45 -28.54
C GLY A 75 -11.22 2.97 -27.44
N GLY A 76 -11.94 2.07 -26.77
CA GLY A 76 -12.76 2.34 -25.59
C GLY A 76 -11.95 2.83 -24.38
N ARG A 77 -12.68 3.36 -23.40
CA ARG A 77 -12.11 3.79 -22.13
C ARG A 77 -13.05 3.45 -20.98
N GLN A 78 -12.51 2.85 -19.93
CA GLN A 78 -13.21 2.69 -18.66
C GLN A 78 -12.62 3.62 -17.60
N ILE A 79 -13.47 4.09 -16.69
CA ILE A 79 -13.08 4.99 -15.60
C ILE A 79 -13.36 4.27 -14.28
N HIS A 80 -12.30 4.04 -13.51
CA HIS A 80 -12.38 3.42 -12.18
C HIS A 80 -12.14 4.49 -11.10
N GLY A 81 -13.04 4.58 -10.13
CA GLY A 81 -13.02 5.59 -9.06
C GLY A 81 -14.26 6.51 -9.10
N PRO A 82 -14.22 7.67 -8.40
CA PRO A 82 -13.07 8.24 -7.70
C PRO A 82 -12.68 7.47 -6.43
N PHE A 83 -11.39 7.47 -6.11
CA PHE A 83 -10.82 6.88 -4.90
C PHE A 83 -10.18 7.97 -4.05
N GLU A 84 -10.80 8.30 -2.92
CA GLU A 84 -10.18 9.16 -1.92
C GLU A 84 -9.14 8.37 -1.12
N ARG A 85 -7.93 8.91 -0.99
CA ARG A 85 -6.81 8.29 -0.28
C ARG A 85 -6.03 9.34 0.49
N ILE A 86 -5.68 9.02 1.72
CA ILE A 86 -4.70 9.77 2.50
C ILE A 86 -3.31 9.24 2.11
N ALA A 87 -2.40 10.13 1.71
CA ALA A 87 -1.01 9.84 1.42
C ALA A 87 -0.21 9.60 2.71
N GLY A 88 -0.66 8.63 3.52
CA GLY A 88 0.01 8.24 4.75
C GLY A 88 1.28 7.42 4.47
N ALA A 89 2.27 7.59 5.34
CA ALA A 89 3.07 6.42 5.71
C ALA A 89 2.15 5.45 6.48
N LEU A 90 2.49 4.16 6.49
CA LEU A 90 1.91 3.23 7.47
C LEU A 90 2.05 3.88 8.84
N THR A 91 0.92 4.26 9.44
CA THR A 91 0.89 4.90 10.75
C THR A 91 0.13 4.02 11.71
N PHE A 92 0.61 4.05 12.94
CA PHE A 92 -0.03 3.38 14.05
C PHE A 92 -1.31 4.13 14.44
N LYS A 93 -2.35 3.39 14.83
CA LYS A 93 -3.65 3.96 15.21
C LYS A 93 -3.57 4.77 16.49
N ASP A 94 -2.77 4.28 17.43
CA ASP A 94 -2.69 4.77 18.80
C ASP A 94 -1.24 5.16 19.14
N ASP A 95 -1.06 6.02 20.15
CA ASP A 95 0.26 6.42 20.66
C ASP A 95 1.10 5.21 21.12
N ASN A 96 0.44 4.13 21.55
CA ASN A 96 1.08 2.86 21.87
C ASN A 96 0.48 1.70 21.06
N PRO A 97 0.97 1.45 19.84
CA PRO A 97 0.48 0.39 18.97
C PRO A 97 0.87 -1.02 19.42
N ILE A 98 1.81 -1.13 20.35
CA ILE A 98 2.36 -2.41 20.80
C ILE A 98 2.06 -2.55 22.29
N THR A 99 1.23 -3.52 22.63
CA THR A 99 0.82 -3.79 24.01
C THR A 99 1.22 -5.20 24.41
N GLN A 100 1.72 -5.37 25.63
CA GLN A 100 1.97 -6.69 26.20
C GLN A 100 0.64 -7.43 26.43
N ALA A 101 0.57 -8.68 25.99
CA ALA A 101 -0.52 -9.62 26.28
C ALA A 101 0.01 -10.76 27.16
N GLU A 102 -0.89 -11.63 27.63
CA GLU A 102 -0.54 -12.76 28.51
C GLU A 102 0.49 -13.70 27.89
N ASN A 103 0.48 -13.84 26.56
CA ASN A 103 1.28 -14.81 25.80
C ASN A 103 2.11 -14.17 24.67
N GLY A 104 2.45 -12.89 24.76
CA GLY A 104 3.29 -12.23 23.75
C GLY A 104 3.05 -10.73 23.63
N MET A 105 3.34 -10.21 22.44
CA MET A 105 3.15 -8.79 22.13
C MET A 105 2.08 -8.63 21.05
N VAL A 106 1.08 -7.81 21.32
CA VAL A 106 0.03 -7.47 20.36
C VAL A 106 0.39 -6.17 19.66
N LEU A 107 0.40 -6.21 18.33
CA LEU A 107 0.61 -5.07 17.45
C LEU A 107 -0.71 -4.66 16.81
N ARG A 108 -1.02 -3.36 16.83
CA ARG A 108 -2.18 -2.78 16.14
C ARG A 108 -1.75 -1.66 15.21
N TRP A 109 -2.24 -1.68 13.98
CA TRP A 109 -1.94 -0.65 12.97
C TRP A 109 -3.16 -0.29 12.15
N LEU A 110 -3.16 0.94 11.61
CA LEU A 110 -4.19 1.33 10.66
C LEU A 110 -4.08 0.48 9.40
N SER A 111 -5.22 -0.04 8.97
CA SER A 111 -5.32 -0.91 7.82
C SER A 111 -6.14 -0.25 6.72
N ARG A 112 -5.73 -0.51 5.48
CA ARG A 112 -6.37 -0.04 4.25
C ARG A 112 -6.83 -1.25 3.44
N GLU A 113 -7.99 -1.11 2.81
CA GLU A 113 -8.55 -2.12 1.91
C GLU A 113 -7.52 -2.54 0.85
N ASP A 114 -7.58 -3.81 0.47
CA ASP A 114 -6.74 -4.42 -0.57
C ASP A 114 -5.23 -4.37 -0.34
N GLU A 115 -4.79 -4.21 0.92
CA GLU A 115 -3.38 -4.34 1.31
C GLU A 115 -3.09 -5.66 2.03
N PHE A 116 -1.86 -6.14 1.87
CA PHE A 116 -1.26 -7.15 2.72
C PHE A 116 -0.13 -6.53 3.53
N TYR A 117 0.14 -7.10 4.70
CA TYR A 117 1.20 -6.61 5.57
C TYR A 117 2.17 -7.72 5.94
N ARG A 118 3.42 -7.31 6.12
CA ARG A 118 4.43 -8.10 6.83
C ARG A 118 4.90 -7.37 8.07
N ILE A 119 5.21 -8.15 9.09
CA ILE A 119 5.74 -7.68 10.36
C ILE A 119 7.15 -8.24 10.45
N LEU A 120 8.11 -7.33 10.64
CA LEU A 120 9.49 -7.68 10.92
C LEU A 120 9.83 -7.29 12.35
N ARG A 121 10.69 -8.09 12.99
CA ARG A 121 11.19 -7.87 14.35
C ARG A 121 12.71 -7.91 14.35
N SER A 122 13.33 -7.02 15.11
CA SER A 122 14.75 -7.07 15.46
C SER A 122 14.92 -7.04 16.98
N THR A 123 15.87 -7.83 17.48
CA THR A 123 16.36 -7.76 18.87
C THR A 123 17.77 -7.17 18.96
N ASN A 124 18.39 -6.85 17.81
CA ASN A 124 19.73 -6.29 17.72
C ASN A 124 19.76 -5.07 16.79
N LEU A 125 19.73 -3.87 17.37
CA LEU A 125 19.80 -2.62 16.60
C LEU A 125 21.18 -2.33 15.99
N LEU A 126 22.24 -3.01 16.43
CA LEU A 126 23.57 -2.80 15.87
C LEU A 126 23.67 -3.32 14.43
N GLU A 127 22.79 -4.25 14.03
CA GLU A 127 22.67 -4.75 12.65
C GLU A 127 21.84 -3.83 11.75
N GLY A 128 21.34 -2.70 12.27
CA GLY A 128 20.53 -1.77 11.50
C GLY A 128 19.30 -2.43 10.88
N LEU A 129 19.03 -2.14 9.60
CA LEU A 129 17.89 -2.72 8.87
C LEU A 129 18.05 -4.23 8.61
N ASP A 130 19.29 -4.73 8.51
CA ASP A 130 19.57 -6.15 8.23
C ASP A 130 19.24 -7.07 9.42
N GLY A 131 19.13 -6.50 10.62
CA GLY A 131 18.72 -7.21 11.84
C GLY A 131 17.21 -7.48 11.91
N PHE A 132 16.40 -6.88 11.04
CA PHE A 132 14.96 -7.10 11.01
C PHE A 132 14.63 -8.39 10.25
N ARG A 133 13.97 -9.32 10.92
CA ARG A 133 13.53 -10.60 10.34
C ARG A 133 12.00 -10.69 10.33
N PRO A 134 11.39 -11.23 9.26
CA PRO A 134 9.95 -11.41 9.21
C PRO A 134 9.50 -12.38 10.33
N VAL A 135 8.48 -11.97 11.06
CA VAL A 135 7.74 -12.83 12.02
C VAL A 135 6.37 -13.21 11.47
N ALA A 136 5.83 -12.41 10.56
CA ALA A 136 4.65 -12.74 9.76
C ALA A 136 4.69 -11.99 8.41
N THR A 137 4.12 -12.61 7.38
CA THR A 137 4.01 -12.09 6.01
C THR A 137 2.61 -12.40 5.48
N GLY A 138 2.18 -11.70 4.42
CA GLY A 138 0.88 -11.94 3.79
C GLY A 138 -0.33 -11.76 4.71
N ILE A 139 -0.23 -10.90 5.74
CA ILE A 139 -1.35 -10.63 6.64
C ILE A 139 -2.39 -9.80 5.88
N PRO A 140 -3.61 -10.31 5.63
CA PRO A 140 -4.62 -9.57 4.86
C PRO A 140 -5.14 -8.37 5.66
N ALA A 141 -5.50 -7.30 4.96
CA ALA A 141 -6.12 -6.13 5.55
C ALA A 141 -7.46 -6.45 6.23
N THR A 142 -7.65 -5.94 7.44
CA THR A 142 -8.92 -5.89 8.17
C THR A 142 -9.25 -4.44 8.57
N PRO A 143 -9.64 -3.57 7.62
CA PRO A 143 -9.91 -2.17 7.92
C PRO A 143 -10.98 -1.98 9.01
N PRO A 144 -10.88 -0.93 9.85
CA PRO A 144 -9.87 0.13 9.80
C PRO A 144 -8.55 -0.22 10.52
N VAL A 145 -8.45 -1.37 11.18
CA VAL A 145 -7.33 -1.72 12.07
C VAL A 145 -7.00 -3.20 11.97
N ASN A 146 -5.76 -3.52 11.64
CA ASN A 146 -5.25 -4.88 11.82
C ASN A 146 -4.69 -5.08 13.23
N GLU A 147 -4.78 -6.32 13.69
CA GLU A 147 -4.16 -6.79 14.92
C GLU A 147 -3.33 -8.05 14.63
N TYR A 148 -2.16 -8.16 15.25
CA TYR A 148 -1.33 -9.36 15.21
C TYR A 148 -0.72 -9.63 16.58
N LEU A 149 -0.71 -10.90 16.99
CA LEU A 149 -0.07 -11.36 18.21
C LEU A 149 1.24 -12.10 17.87
N ASP A 150 2.36 -11.51 18.26
CA ASP A 150 3.66 -12.17 18.24
C ASP A 150 3.84 -12.97 19.54
N GLN A 151 3.60 -14.28 19.48
CA GLN A 151 3.74 -15.19 20.62
C GLN A 151 5.20 -15.53 20.95
N ASP A 152 6.11 -15.33 20.00
CA ASP A 152 7.53 -15.60 20.16
C ASP A 152 8.29 -14.37 20.69
N ALA A 153 7.57 -13.30 21.01
CA ALA A 153 8.13 -12.06 21.50
C ALA A 153 8.72 -12.23 22.90
N GLY A 154 10.03 -11.99 23.02
CA GLY A 154 10.69 -11.83 24.31
C GLY A 154 10.41 -10.46 24.94
N SER A 155 11.12 -10.14 26.02
CA SER A 155 11.03 -8.83 26.70
C SER A 155 11.65 -7.67 25.92
N LEU A 156 12.36 -7.96 24.82
CA LEU A 156 13.04 -6.99 23.97
C LEU A 156 12.67 -7.27 22.51
N GLY A 157 12.37 -6.21 21.77
CA GLY A 157 12.10 -6.30 20.35
C GLY A 157 11.61 -4.98 19.80
N ILE A 158 12.10 -4.62 18.61
CA ILE A 158 11.57 -3.50 17.83
C ILE A 158 10.92 -4.07 16.60
N TYR A 159 9.75 -3.53 16.27
CA TYR A 159 8.94 -3.99 15.17
C TYR A 159 8.88 -2.94 14.06
N THR A 160 8.80 -3.43 12.83
CA THR A 160 8.37 -2.64 11.68
C THR A 160 7.23 -3.34 11.00
N ILE A 161 6.23 -2.57 10.59
CA ILE A 161 5.12 -3.04 9.77
C ILE A 161 5.29 -2.44 8.39
N GLN A 162 5.24 -3.27 7.36
CA GLN A 162 5.40 -2.87 5.97
C GLN A 162 4.23 -3.40 5.17
N VAL A 163 3.84 -2.68 4.11
CA VAL A 163 2.98 -3.26 3.07
C VAL A 163 3.78 -4.38 2.42
N ASP A 164 3.16 -5.54 2.25
CA ASP A 164 3.72 -6.70 1.59
C ASP A 164 3.20 -6.76 0.15
N GLU A 165 4.06 -7.18 -0.78
CA GLU A 165 3.62 -7.60 -2.10
C GLU A 165 3.25 -9.07 -1.95
N GLU A 166 1.97 -9.41 -2.19
CA GLU A 166 1.42 -10.78 -2.07
C GLU A 166 2.32 -11.86 -2.69
#